data_AF-A0A7S2QN97-F1
#
_entry.id   AF-A0A7S2QN97-F1
#
_cell.length_a   1.000
_cell.length_b   1.000
_cell.length_c   1.000
_cell.angle_alpha   90.00
_cell.angle_beta   90.00
_cell.angle_gamma   90.00
#
_symmetry.space_group_name_H-M   'P 1'
#
loop_
_entity.id
_entity.type
_entity.pdbx_description
1 polymer ?
#
loop_
_entity_poly.entity_id
_entity_poly.type
_entity_poly.pdbx_seq_one_letter_code
_entity_poly.pdbx_strand_id
1 'polypeptide(L)'
;MRLMGYGLTQLAHAGAGGVKLPSSLRSREREPKKNWGLDPTQPVAANRPLEVPTVKADGTVGVLMSDRIDPGVSFAGERRSNMMTPREVDAEIVAALRQRCRDNNVTVGMAVAVAALFAASDVGHDGLDFGYEAYRLLLGVDLRRFGPHGDWTNGTMAFASGALDFVLRMLPKSGDNFAAEQAGEHPRSAIGGVPFWDLARASADFTRAWMAKGYAVESTRLFDMGTRLLKLESIISASAESPSTLGREYSVTVSNAGVFAHGAPDGQYGKLHLRSVYFGISQAVSGSMLAASCLTVGGRLQVTAHAAAPIVSRAALDAFADSFVRTLTLAAQAPSRHRPVTPRVDYPTEVRGGLPFFYPLETPKGPLRCPVYEEIRSPTLPTFEIDKYIGIWYELAFHDITQANVCGCTRFNMTRHGVVIEDMFTVTCPWPWKEGVDGPWLPGYSEVSKKRRFNQWTCNMTMYYQPERLGVMRETGFGQEFDNMVLEIWRDPDMQTSTGYEYTRAIQFQCVEEPPGSGKITFTGINFLSREPVVSHGMLQEMFIRAQALGLEPYGSNDMHIIDHQGCQYPSSTDRTWMGERPEWPCPILDRELGALV
;
A
#
# COMPACT_ATOMS: atom_id res chain seq x y z
N MET A 1 15.03 -30.97 -7.88
CA MET A 1 14.00 -30.67 -8.90
C MET A 1 13.10 -29.49 -8.55
N ARG A 2 12.47 -29.40 -7.37
CA ARG A 2 11.62 -28.23 -6.99
C ARG A 2 12.33 -26.87 -6.99
N LEU A 3 13.65 -26.84 -6.77
CA LEU A 3 14.49 -25.62 -6.78
C LEU A 3 15.04 -25.21 -8.16
N MET A 4 15.21 -26.13 -9.12
CA MET A 4 15.41 -25.73 -10.53
C MET A 4 14.15 -25.05 -11.07
N GLY A 5 12.98 -25.46 -10.59
CA GLY A 5 11.73 -24.74 -10.80
C GLY A 5 11.79 -23.29 -10.33
N TYR A 6 12.42 -23.01 -9.17
CA TYR A 6 12.56 -21.65 -8.63
C TYR A 6 13.44 -20.72 -9.49
N GLY A 7 14.59 -21.23 -9.96
CA GLY A 7 15.46 -20.50 -10.88
C GLY A 7 14.83 -20.28 -12.26
N LEU A 8 14.04 -21.25 -12.74
CA LEU A 8 13.29 -21.13 -14.00
C LEU A 8 12.04 -20.24 -13.85
N THR A 9 11.38 -20.17 -12.70
CA THR A 9 10.30 -19.19 -12.44
C THR A 9 10.83 -17.76 -12.33
N GLN A 10 12.06 -17.54 -11.83
CA GLN A 10 12.71 -16.22 -11.87
C GLN A 10 13.04 -15.81 -13.30
N LEU A 11 13.49 -16.74 -14.16
CA LEU A 11 13.71 -16.49 -15.59
C LEU A 11 12.40 -16.34 -16.39
N ALA A 12 11.32 -17.04 -16.00
CA ALA A 12 9.99 -16.88 -16.61
C ALA A 12 9.26 -15.62 -16.12
N HIS A 13 9.54 -15.13 -14.91
CA HIS A 13 9.03 -13.86 -14.38
C HIS A 13 9.89 -12.65 -14.76
N ALA A 14 11.14 -12.84 -15.18
CA ALA A 14 11.90 -11.78 -15.86
C ALA A 14 11.22 -11.30 -17.17
N GLY A 15 10.26 -12.06 -17.70
CA GLY A 15 9.38 -11.67 -18.81
C GLY A 15 7.98 -11.18 -18.42
N ALA A 16 7.59 -11.19 -17.14
CA ALA A 16 6.25 -10.79 -16.71
C ALA A 16 6.25 -10.27 -15.26
N GLY A 17 6.23 -8.94 -15.11
CA GLY A 17 6.05 -8.24 -13.83
C GLY A 17 6.99 -7.04 -13.65
N GLY A 18 6.76 -5.95 -14.39
CA GLY A 18 7.50 -4.70 -14.19
C GLY A 18 7.03 -3.95 -12.94
N VAL A 19 7.97 -3.43 -12.16
CA VAL A 19 7.71 -2.52 -11.04
C VAL A 19 7.33 -1.14 -11.59
N LYS A 20 6.25 -0.59 -11.05
CA LYS A 20 5.74 0.73 -11.35
C LYS A 20 6.49 1.77 -10.50
N LEU A 21 7.23 2.68 -11.16
CA LEU A 21 7.81 3.88 -10.54
C LEU A 21 6.74 4.65 -9.73
N PRO A 22 7.10 5.39 -8.66
CA PRO A 22 6.18 6.31 -7.98
C PRO A 22 5.42 7.19 -8.99
N SER A 23 4.15 7.47 -8.71
CA SER A 23 3.24 8.33 -9.52
C SER A 23 3.87 9.65 -9.95
N SER A 24 4.73 10.22 -9.10
CA SER A 24 5.54 11.43 -9.35
C SER A 24 6.41 11.38 -10.61
N LEU A 25 6.57 10.20 -11.22
CA LEU A 25 7.30 10.00 -12.48
C LEU A 25 6.38 9.78 -13.70
N ARG A 26 5.05 9.96 -13.57
CA ARG A 26 4.06 9.63 -14.62
C ARG A 26 2.94 10.68 -14.80
N SER A 27 3.32 11.95 -14.87
CA SER A 27 2.39 13.08 -14.79
C SER A 27 1.48 13.31 -16.01
N ARG A 28 1.64 12.65 -17.18
CA ARG A 28 0.79 12.93 -18.36
C ARG A 28 0.21 11.78 -19.17
N GLU A 29 0.46 10.51 -18.83
CA GLU A 29 -0.24 9.38 -19.47
C GLU A 29 -1.59 9.10 -18.78
N ARG A 30 -2.56 9.97 -19.07
CA ARG A 30 -3.98 9.68 -18.92
C ARG A 30 -4.60 9.67 -20.33
N GLU A 31 -4.80 8.43 -20.79
CA GLU A 31 -5.44 7.92 -22.02
C GLU A 31 -4.62 7.95 -23.33
N PRO A 32 -4.36 6.79 -24.00
CA PRO A 32 -5.15 5.56 -24.06
C PRO A 32 -4.43 4.28 -23.56
N LYS A 33 -5.20 3.34 -22.99
CA LYS A 33 -4.84 1.95 -22.64
C LYS A 33 -3.61 1.74 -21.72
N LYS A 34 -3.80 1.89 -20.41
CA LYS A 34 -2.97 1.22 -19.40
C LYS A 34 -3.36 -0.26 -19.29
N ASN A 35 -3.08 -1.05 -20.33
CA ASN A 35 -3.06 -2.51 -20.21
C ASN A 35 -1.65 -2.95 -19.82
N TRP A 36 -1.52 -3.45 -18.59
CA TRP A 36 -0.42 -4.31 -18.19
C TRP A 36 -0.81 -5.74 -18.56
N GLY A 37 -0.36 -6.17 -19.74
CA GLY A 37 -0.55 -7.52 -20.29
C GLY A 37 -0.17 -7.54 -21.77
N LEU A 38 0.90 -8.24 -22.13
CA LEU A 38 1.39 -8.35 -23.51
C LEU A 38 0.45 -9.25 -24.35
N ASP A 39 -0.09 -8.72 -25.45
CA ASP A 39 -0.52 -9.52 -26.61
C ASP A 39 0.69 -9.59 -27.57
N PRO A 40 1.24 -10.79 -27.85
CA PRO A 40 2.47 -10.95 -28.62
C PRO A 40 2.32 -10.79 -30.15
N THR A 41 1.21 -10.25 -30.69
CA THR A 41 0.95 -10.32 -32.16
C THR A 41 0.80 -9.01 -32.95
N GLN A 42 0.94 -7.80 -32.39
CA GLN A 42 0.65 -6.57 -33.17
C GLN A 42 1.86 -5.84 -33.78
N PRO A 43 1.93 -5.67 -35.12
CA PRO A 43 2.99 -4.94 -35.81
C PRO A 43 2.51 -3.57 -36.31
N VAL A 44 2.71 -2.48 -35.54
CA VAL A 44 2.55 -1.11 -36.07
C VAL A 44 3.50 -0.12 -35.39
N ALA A 45 4.77 -0.11 -35.81
CA ALA A 45 5.74 0.92 -35.41
C ALA A 45 6.68 1.33 -36.55
N ALA A 46 6.19 1.41 -37.79
CA ALA A 46 7.06 1.67 -38.94
C ALA A 46 7.04 3.11 -39.49
N ASN A 47 5.98 3.91 -39.35
CA ASN A 47 5.84 5.10 -40.22
C ASN A 47 5.19 6.34 -39.59
N ARG A 48 5.87 7.10 -38.72
CA ARG A 48 5.50 8.52 -38.49
C ARG A 48 6.72 9.44 -38.29
N PRO A 49 6.89 10.51 -39.10
CA PRO A 49 7.91 11.53 -38.90
C PRO A 49 7.44 12.59 -37.90
N LEU A 50 8.37 13.19 -37.15
CA LEU A 50 8.10 14.15 -36.08
C LEU A 50 8.85 15.47 -36.36
N GLU A 51 8.13 16.58 -36.48
CA GLU A 51 8.71 17.94 -36.53
C GLU A 51 8.84 18.53 -35.12
N VAL A 52 9.88 19.34 -34.91
CA VAL A 52 10.33 19.85 -33.60
C VAL A 52 10.22 21.39 -33.55
N PRO A 53 9.62 22.00 -32.51
CA PRO A 53 9.75 23.43 -32.24
C PRO A 53 10.96 23.76 -31.35
N THR A 54 11.60 24.88 -31.63
CA THR A 54 12.92 25.34 -31.13
C THR A 54 12.82 26.54 -30.16
N VAL A 55 12.21 26.38 -28.98
CA VAL A 55 12.23 27.47 -27.97
C VAL A 55 12.58 26.95 -26.57
N LYS A 56 13.45 27.68 -25.85
CA LYS A 56 13.91 27.41 -24.48
C LYS A 56 12.82 27.72 -23.45
N ALA A 57 12.66 26.84 -22.46
CA ALA A 57 11.82 27.07 -21.29
C ALA A 57 12.62 27.63 -20.11
N ASP A 58 12.05 28.65 -19.51
CA ASP A 58 12.41 29.42 -18.33
C ASP A 58 11.75 28.85 -17.05
N GLY A 59 12.41 29.06 -15.91
CA GLY A 59 12.34 28.18 -14.74
C GLY A 59 11.03 28.15 -13.94
N THR A 60 10.68 26.94 -13.51
CA THR A 60 9.96 26.62 -12.27
C THR A 60 10.42 25.23 -11.81
N VAL A 61 10.57 25.03 -10.49
CA VAL A 61 11.08 23.79 -9.90
C VAL A 61 10.02 22.70 -9.97
N GLY A 62 10.03 21.95 -11.07
CA GLY A 62 9.51 20.59 -11.14
C GLY A 62 10.68 19.62 -11.11
N VAL A 63 10.51 18.45 -10.48
CA VAL A 63 11.43 17.33 -10.69
C VAL A 63 11.47 17.07 -12.20
N LEU A 64 12.63 17.31 -12.81
CA LEU A 64 12.88 17.14 -14.24
C LEU A 64 12.79 15.66 -14.60
N MET A 65 11.59 15.19 -14.92
CA MET A 65 11.42 14.15 -15.93
C MET A 65 10.66 14.80 -17.07
N SER A 66 11.33 14.95 -18.22
CA SER A 66 10.69 15.49 -19.42
C SER A 66 9.51 14.59 -19.81
N ASP A 67 8.39 15.22 -20.17
CA ASP A 67 7.11 14.58 -20.58
C ASP A 67 7.25 13.50 -21.69
N ARG A 68 8.43 13.43 -22.31
CA ARG A 68 8.96 12.30 -23.08
C ARG A 68 10.42 12.14 -22.69
N ILE A 69 10.88 10.93 -22.38
CA ILE A 69 12.31 10.62 -22.44
C ILE A 69 12.69 10.87 -23.91
N ASP A 70 13.40 11.96 -24.18
CA ASP A 70 14.00 12.19 -25.48
C ASP A 70 14.87 10.95 -25.77
N PRO A 71 14.63 10.21 -26.88
CA PRO A 71 15.48 9.09 -27.25
C PRO A 71 16.96 9.48 -27.36
N GLY A 72 17.26 10.77 -27.55
CA GLY A 72 18.60 11.36 -27.50
C GLY A 72 19.16 11.62 -26.10
N VAL A 73 18.32 11.81 -25.07
CA VAL A 73 18.71 11.84 -23.66
C VAL A 73 18.77 10.40 -23.16
N SER A 74 19.85 9.72 -23.55
CA SER A 74 20.14 8.39 -23.05
C SER A 74 20.29 8.45 -21.52
N PHE A 75 19.31 7.90 -20.82
CA PHE A 75 19.42 7.50 -19.41
C PHE A 75 20.17 6.16 -19.30
N ALA A 76 21.01 5.78 -20.28
CA ALA A 76 21.84 4.59 -20.17
C ALA A 76 22.66 4.66 -18.89
N GLY A 77 22.92 3.51 -18.27
CA GLY A 77 23.70 3.40 -17.04
C GLY A 77 25.03 4.18 -17.12
N GLU A 78 25.65 4.21 -18.30
CA GLU A 78 26.91 4.89 -18.59
C GLU A 78 26.88 6.42 -18.47
N ARG A 79 25.71 7.05 -18.63
CA ARG A 79 25.54 8.51 -18.55
C ARG A 79 25.06 8.98 -17.18
N ARG A 80 24.75 8.06 -16.28
CA ARG A 80 24.32 8.37 -14.92
C ARG A 80 25.54 8.63 -14.05
N SER A 81 25.46 9.62 -13.18
CA SER A 81 26.52 9.94 -12.22
C SER A 81 26.02 9.78 -10.79
N ASN A 82 26.91 9.31 -9.92
CA ASN A 82 26.63 9.22 -8.50
C ASN A 82 26.50 10.62 -7.91
N MET A 83 25.40 10.86 -7.22
CA MET A 83 25.25 12.01 -6.33
C MET A 83 25.30 11.52 -4.90
N MET A 84 25.98 12.28 -4.04
CA MET A 84 25.95 12.07 -2.60
C MET A 84 25.91 13.40 -1.85
N THR A 85 25.26 13.40 -0.70
CA THR A 85 25.21 14.53 0.22
C THR A 85 25.36 14.00 1.66
N PRO A 86 26.40 14.43 2.41
CA PRO A 86 26.62 13.97 3.78
C PRO A 86 25.74 14.74 4.76
N ARG A 87 25.32 14.06 5.84
CA ARG A 87 24.69 14.65 7.02
C ARG A 87 25.21 13.96 8.29
N GLU A 88 24.98 14.59 9.43
CA GLU A 88 25.38 14.07 10.73
C GLU A 88 24.20 14.17 11.70
N VAL A 89 24.04 13.16 12.56
CA VAL A 89 23.18 13.22 13.75
C VAL A 89 24.10 13.25 14.98
N ASP A 90 23.90 14.26 15.83
CA ASP A 90 24.76 14.52 16.98
C ASP A 90 24.77 13.37 17.99
N ALA A 91 25.86 13.26 18.74
CA ALA A 91 26.09 12.14 19.67
C ALA A 91 25.02 12.06 20.77
N GLU A 92 24.54 13.21 21.25
CA GLU A 92 23.45 13.27 22.24
C GLU A 92 22.15 12.71 21.66
N ILE A 93 21.80 13.11 20.44
CA ILE A 93 20.61 12.61 19.73
C ILE A 93 20.74 11.12 19.43
N VAL A 94 21.91 10.64 19.03
CA VAL A 94 22.17 9.21 18.81
C VAL A 94 22.07 8.42 20.11
N ALA A 95 22.56 8.95 21.23
CA ALA A 95 22.41 8.33 22.54
C ALA A 95 20.93 8.23 22.95
N ALA A 96 20.16 9.31 22.77
CA ALA A 96 18.72 9.31 23.00
C ALA A 96 17.99 8.32 22.08
N LEU A 97 18.32 8.31 20.77
CA LEU A 97 17.75 7.39 19.80
C LEU A 97 18.02 5.93 20.17
N ARG A 98 19.24 5.61 20.61
CA ARG A 98 19.61 4.27 21.11
C ARG A 98 18.76 3.87 22.30
N GLN A 99 18.53 4.79 23.23
CA GLN A 99 17.65 4.52 24.37
C GLN A 99 16.21 4.28 23.92
N ARG A 100 15.67 5.13 23.04
CA ARG A 100 14.32 4.93 22.47
C ARG A 100 14.17 3.61 21.72
N CYS A 101 15.19 3.19 20.97
CA CYS A 101 15.20 1.90 20.31
C CYS A 101 15.09 0.75 21.32
N ARG A 102 15.82 0.83 22.45
CA ARG A 102 15.72 -0.15 23.54
C ARG A 102 14.34 -0.17 24.16
N ASP A 103 13.79 1.00 24.48
CA ASP A 103 12.45 1.15 25.07
C ASP A 103 11.37 0.52 24.16
N ASN A 104 11.56 0.57 22.83
CA ASN A 104 10.64 0.02 21.83
C ASN A 104 11.01 -1.41 21.37
N ASN A 105 12.03 -2.05 21.93
CA ASN A 105 12.54 -3.38 21.55
C ASN A 105 12.90 -3.51 20.04
N VAL A 106 13.53 -2.46 19.50
CA VAL A 106 14.03 -2.38 18.12
C VAL A 106 15.51 -2.00 18.09
N THR A 107 16.15 -2.15 16.93
CA THR A 107 17.53 -1.70 16.73
C THR A 107 17.56 -0.32 16.08
N VAL A 108 18.67 0.40 16.23
CA VAL A 108 18.91 1.67 15.49
C VAL A 108 18.81 1.44 13.97
N GLY A 109 19.21 0.25 13.48
CA GLY A 109 19.05 -0.12 12.08
C GLY A 109 17.61 -0.06 11.60
N MET A 110 16.64 -0.50 12.42
CA MET A 110 15.22 -0.44 12.06
C MET A 110 14.65 0.97 12.15
N ALA A 111 15.09 1.78 13.11
CA ALA A 111 14.72 3.20 13.17
C ALA A 111 15.24 3.97 11.94
N VAL A 112 16.48 3.70 11.54
CA VAL A 112 17.10 4.25 10.31
C VAL A 112 16.34 3.78 9.05
N ALA A 113 15.92 2.51 8.99
CA ALA A 113 15.12 1.99 7.89
C ALA A 113 13.78 2.74 7.72
N VAL A 114 13.04 2.92 8.81
CA VAL A 114 11.75 3.65 8.79
C VAL A 114 11.94 5.13 8.49
N ALA A 115 12.98 5.77 9.02
CA ALA A 115 13.29 7.17 8.72
C ALA A 115 13.60 7.38 7.23
N ALA A 116 14.29 6.45 6.57
CA ALA A 116 14.53 6.50 5.12
C ALA A 116 13.25 6.33 4.31
N LEU A 117 12.36 5.47 4.77
CA LEU A 117 11.06 5.29 4.15
C LEU A 117 10.20 6.55 4.24
N PHE A 118 10.15 7.19 5.42
CA PHE A 118 9.44 8.46 5.61
C PHE A 118 10.04 9.54 4.73
N ALA A 119 11.37 9.70 4.74
CA ALA A 119 12.05 10.66 3.87
C ALA A 119 11.82 10.37 2.38
N ALA A 120 11.78 9.10 1.97
CA ALA A 120 11.46 8.72 0.60
C ALA A 120 10.01 9.09 0.24
N SER A 121 9.07 8.95 1.18
CA SER A 121 7.68 9.39 0.97
C SER A 121 7.52 10.92 0.92
N ASP A 122 8.44 11.68 1.50
CA ASP A 122 8.44 13.16 1.44
C ASP A 122 8.93 13.69 0.09
N VAL A 123 9.65 12.88 -0.69
CA VAL A 123 10.19 13.33 -1.99
C VAL A 123 9.66 12.52 -3.18
N GLY A 124 9.13 11.32 -2.93
CA GLY A 124 8.68 10.39 -3.94
C GLY A 124 7.23 10.58 -4.38
N HIS A 125 6.48 11.46 -3.72
CA HIS A 125 5.09 11.74 -4.01
C HIS A 125 4.92 12.96 -4.92
N ASP A 126 3.79 13.05 -5.61
CA ASP A 126 3.30 14.26 -6.25
C ASP A 126 2.05 14.82 -5.53
N GLY A 127 1.62 16.02 -5.92
CA GLY A 127 0.44 16.66 -5.35
C GLY A 127 -0.89 15.95 -5.69
N LEU A 128 -0.85 14.84 -6.43
CA LEU A 128 -1.97 14.01 -6.81
C LEU A 128 -1.98 12.65 -6.07
N ASP A 129 -1.01 12.41 -5.18
CA ASP A 129 -0.97 11.23 -4.33
C ASP A 129 -1.75 11.48 -3.04
N PHE A 130 -2.83 10.72 -2.89
CA PHE A 130 -3.80 10.93 -1.82
C PHE A 130 -4.07 9.67 -0.98
N GLY A 131 -3.34 8.58 -1.25
CA GLY A 131 -3.56 7.29 -0.60
C GLY A 131 -2.26 6.56 -0.27
N TYR A 132 -2.41 5.43 0.42
CA TYR A 132 -1.29 4.58 0.80
C TYR A 132 -0.57 4.00 -0.42
N GLU A 133 0.66 4.46 -0.63
CA GLU A 133 1.53 3.95 -1.68
C GLU A 133 2.47 2.88 -1.16
N ALA A 134 2.79 1.89 -2.00
CA ALA A 134 3.73 0.84 -1.66
C ALA A 134 5.18 1.31 -1.91
N TYR A 135 5.93 1.48 -0.82
CA TYR A 135 7.37 1.75 -0.87
C TYR A 135 8.15 0.46 -0.69
N ARG A 136 9.06 0.19 -1.63
CA ARG A 136 10.00 -0.91 -1.55
C ARG A 136 11.30 -0.44 -0.91
N LEU A 137 11.58 -0.92 0.30
CA LEU A 137 12.83 -0.69 0.99
C LEU A 137 13.75 -1.90 0.78
N LEU A 138 15.00 -1.64 0.39
CA LEU A 138 16.08 -2.61 0.43
C LEU A 138 16.96 -2.34 1.66
N LEU A 139 16.97 -3.23 2.64
CA LEU A 139 17.83 -3.12 3.82
C LEU A 139 19.09 -3.97 3.64
N GLY A 140 20.25 -3.32 3.59
CA GLY A 140 21.54 -3.97 3.67
C GLY A 140 21.75 -4.65 5.03
N VAL A 141 22.01 -5.96 5.02
CA VAL A 141 22.23 -6.76 6.23
C VAL A 141 23.59 -7.45 6.21
N ASP A 142 24.22 -7.52 7.37
CA ASP A 142 25.49 -8.24 7.54
C ASP A 142 25.24 -9.75 7.60
N LEU A 143 25.57 -10.44 6.51
CA LEU A 143 25.45 -11.89 6.39
C LEU A 143 26.76 -12.65 6.59
N ARG A 144 27.84 -11.98 7.00
CA ARG A 144 29.16 -12.61 7.15
C ARG A 144 29.13 -13.83 8.05
N ARG A 145 28.42 -13.74 9.17
CA ARG A 145 28.24 -14.84 10.13
C ARG A 145 27.52 -16.08 9.57
N PHE A 146 26.85 -15.96 8.42
CA PHE A 146 26.12 -17.05 7.78
C PHE A 146 26.86 -17.68 6.60
N GLY A 147 28.05 -17.14 6.25
CA GLY A 147 28.92 -17.73 5.25
C GLY A 147 29.44 -19.11 5.67
N PRO A 148 29.78 -19.99 4.70
CA PRO A 148 30.23 -21.35 4.98
C PRO A 148 31.51 -21.43 5.84
N HIS A 149 32.30 -20.35 5.90
CA HIS A 149 33.53 -20.26 6.68
C HIS A 149 33.46 -19.18 7.79
N GLY A 150 32.26 -18.72 8.16
CA GLY A 150 32.10 -17.56 9.04
C GLY A 150 32.52 -16.27 8.33
N ASP A 151 33.11 -15.32 9.07
CA ASP A 151 33.53 -14.03 8.50
C ASP A 151 34.69 -14.17 7.49
N TRP A 152 34.35 -14.26 6.22
CA TRP A 152 35.31 -14.36 5.11
C TRP A 152 35.96 -13.03 4.74
N THR A 153 35.54 -11.92 5.34
CA THR A 153 36.05 -10.58 5.03
C THR A 153 37.18 -10.17 5.97
N ASN A 154 37.53 -11.05 6.92
CA ASN A 154 38.58 -10.82 7.92
C ASN A 154 38.37 -9.49 8.66
N GLY A 155 37.14 -9.24 9.12
CA GLY A 155 36.78 -8.01 9.83
C GLY A 155 36.55 -6.78 8.94
N THR A 156 36.74 -6.86 7.62
CA THR A 156 36.49 -5.71 6.72
C THR A 156 35.00 -5.53 6.45
N MET A 157 34.57 -4.28 6.22
CA MET A 157 33.20 -4.00 5.81
C MET A 157 32.96 -4.60 4.42
N ALA A 158 31.95 -5.47 4.30
CA ALA A 158 31.53 -5.99 3.01
C ALA A 158 30.02 -5.94 2.88
N PHE A 159 29.57 -5.49 1.70
CA PHE A 159 28.19 -5.68 1.29
C PHE A 159 28.04 -7.08 0.71
N ALA A 160 27.95 -8.06 1.61
CA ALA A 160 27.94 -9.48 1.34
C ALA A 160 26.58 -9.97 0.82
N SER A 161 26.05 -9.37 -0.26
CA SER A 161 24.81 -9.76 -0.94
C SER A 161 23.53 -9.88 -0.10
N GLY A 162 23.61 -9.50 1.16
CA GLY A 162 22.52 -9.59 2.08
C GLY A 162 21.66 -8.37 1.97
N ALA A 163 20.53 -8.55 1.31
CA ALA A 163 19.51 -7.54 1.31
C ALA A 163 18.19 -8.16 1.76
N LEU A 164 17.53 -7.49 2.69
CA LEU A 164 16.19 -7.82 3.12
C LEU A 164 15.25 -6.78 2.52
N ASP A 165 14.28 -7.23 1.74
CA ASP A 165 13.28 -6.37 1.14
C ASP A 165 12.06 -6.23 2.04
N PHE A 166 11.59 -4.99 2.15
CA PHE A 166 10.32 -4.66 2.79
C PHE A 166 9.44 -3.97 1.77
N VAL A 167 8.17 -4.33 1.73
CA VAL A 167 7.14 -3.53 1.05
C VAL A 167 6.26 -2.94 2.13
N LEU A 168 6.33 -1.63 2.30
CA LEU A 168 5.57 -0.92 3.31
C LEU A 168 4.64 0.08 2.63
N ARG A 169 3.37 0.04 2.99
CA ARG A 169 2.40 1.02 2.53
C ARG A 169 2.44 2.23 3.45
N MET A 170 2.67 3.41 2.88
CA MET A 170 2.76 4.66 3.63
C MET A 170 1.99 5.77 2.93
N LEU A 171 1.55 6.74 3.71
CA LEU A 171 0.99 7.97 3.16
C LEU A 171 2.12 8.81 2.53
N PRO A 172 1.81 9.57 1.47
CA PRO A 172 2.65 10.67 1.02
C PRO A 172 3.03 11.59 2.18
N LYS A 173 4.25 12.14 2.13
CA LYS A 173 4.73 13.08 3.16
C LYS A 173 4.75 12.51 4.59
N SER A 174 4.97 11.20 4.77
CA SER A 174 4.96 10.59 6.11
C SER A 174 6.00 11.20 7.06
N GLY A 175 7.15 11.66 6.56
CA GLY A 175 8.18 12.33 7.36
C GLY A 175 7.78 13.75 7.78
N ASP A 176 7.21 14.53 6.87
CA ASP A 176 6.66 15.86 7.19
C ASP A 176 5.47 15.75 8.17
N ASN A 177 4.57 14.80 7.93
CA ASN A 177 3.41 14.54 8.80
C ASN A 177 3.86 14.12 10.21
N PHE A 178 4.89 13.26 10.30
CA PHE A 178 5.49 12.88 11.58
C PHE A 178 6.09 14.10 12.30
N ALA A 179 6.75 15.00 11.56
CA ALA A 179 7.30 16.23 12.12
C ALA A 179 6.23 17.18 12.64
N ALA A 180 5.19 17.44 11.86
CA ALA A 180 4.09 18.30 12.25
C ALA A 180 3.31 17.75 13.46
N GLU A 181 3.21 16.42 13.61
CA GLU A 181 2.65 15.80 14.81
C GLU A 181 3.52 16.04 16.06
N GLN A 182 4.85 15.91 15.95
CA GLN A 182 5.74 16.18 17.08
C GLN A 182 5.77 17.66 17.47
N ALA A 183 5.57 18.57 16.50
CA ALA A 183 5.43 20.00 16.74
C ALA A 183 4.08 20.39 17.35
N GLY A 184 3.09 19.48 17.35
CA GLY A 184 1.73 19.78 17.80
C GLY A 184 0.91 20.63 16.82
N GLU A 185 1.39 20.79 15.59
CA GLU A 185 0.75 21.57 14.52
C GLU A 185 -0.48 20.85 13.96
N HIS A 186 -0.49 19.52 14.00
CA HIS A 186 -1.69 18.72 13.77
C HIS A 186 -2.21 18.15 15.09
N PRO A 187 -3.51 18.29 15.41
CA PRO A 187 -4.08 17.61 16.57
C PRO A 187 -3.93 16.10 16.35
N ARG A 188 -2.96 15.48 17.05
CA ARG A 188 -2.56 14.06 16.95
C ARG A 188 -3.62 13.14 16.43
N SER A 189 -3.23 12.22 15.54
CA SER A 189 -4.22 11.29 15.05
C SER A 189 -4.94 10.56 16.21
N ALA A 190 -6.27 10.48 16.23
CA ALA A 190 -7.06 9.76 17.25
C ALA A 190 -6.62 8.29 17.35
N ILE A 191 -5.93 7.78 16.32
CA ILE A 191 -5.36 6.43 16.30
C ILE A 191 -3.85 6.40 16.61
N GLY A 192 -3.22 7.56 16.74
CA GLY A 192 -1.94 7.71 17.43
C GLY A 192 -0.78 8.19 16.58
N GLY A 193 -1.04 8.96 15.53
CA GLY A 193 0.04 9.60 14.77
C GLY A 193 0.63 8.76 13.66
N VAL A 194 1.65 9.28 12.97
CA VAL A 194 2.39 8.50 12.00
C VAL A 194 3.15 7.40 12.77
N PRO A 195 2.89 6.11 12.50
CA PRO A 195 3.24 5.01 13.41
C PRO A 195 4.72 4.60 13.31
N PHE A 196 5.64 5.56 13.46
CA PHE A 196 7.09 5.37 13.28
C PHE A 196 7.62 4.16 14.06
N TRP A 197 7.31 4.09 15.35
CA TRP A 197 7.79 3.02 16.22
C TRP A 197 7.06 1.69 16.02
N ASP A 198 5.80 1.69 15.58
CA ASP A 198 5.09 0.45 15.21
C ASP A 198 5.67 -0.13 13.92
N LEU A 199 5.94 0.69 12.90
CA LEU A 199 6.63 0.27 11.69
C LEU A 199 8.02 -0.28 12.02
N ALA A 200 8.78 0.40 12.89
CA ALA A 200 10.10 -0.08 13.31
C ALA A 200 10.02 -1.42 14.04
N ARG A 201 8.98 -1.63 14.88
CA ARG A 201 8.71 -2.90 15.56
C ARG A 201 8.35 -4.00 14.57
N ALA A 202 7.43 -3.73 13.64
CA ALA A 202 7.01 -4.68 12.61
C ALA A 202 8.21 -5.12 11.76
N SER A 203 9.04 -4.18 11.29
CA SER A 203 10.28 -4.50 10.56
C SER A 203 11.26 -5.32 11.41
N ALA A 204 11.38 -5.03 12.71
CA ALA A 204 12.25 -5.77 13.62
C ALA A 204 11.74 -7.20 13.86
N ASP A 205 10.45 -7.38 14.12
CA ASP A 205 9.81 -8.69 14.31
C ASP A 205 9.91 -9.54 13.06
N PHE A 206 9.67 -8.95 11.89
CA PHE A 206 9.88 -9.59 10.60
C PHE A 206 11.32 -10.09 10.44
N THR A 207 12.31 -9.22 10.66
CA THR A 207 13.73 -9.56 10.54
C THR A 207 14.10 -10.68 11.52
N ARG A 208 13.60 -10.63 12.75
CA ARG A 208 13.78 -11.70 13.75
C ARG A 208 13.18 -13.02 13.29
N ALA A 209 11.96 -13.01 12.77
CA ALA A 209 11.29 -14.20 12.26
C ALA A 209 12.03 -14.78 11.05
N TRP A 210 12.48 -13.94 10.12
CA TRP A 210 13.30 -14.34 8.97
C TRP A 210 14.60 -15.03 9.39
N MET A 211 15.30 -14.48 10.40
CA MET A 211 16.49 -15.12 10.98
C MET A 211 16.16 -16.44 11.69
N ALA A 212 15.10 -16.48 12.51
CA ALA A 212 14.71 -17.65 13.28
C ALA A 212 14.31 -18.84 12.40
N LYS A 213 13.72 -18.56 11.23
CA LYS A 213 13.38 -19.58 10.22
C LYS A 213 14.59 -20.11 9.44
N GLY A 214 15.79 -19.58 9.67
CA GLY A 214 17.01 -19.97 8.96
C GLY A 214 17.14 -19.37 7.56
N TYR A 215 16.22 -18.50 7.14
CA TYR A 215 16.21 -17.93 5.79
C TYR A 215 17.44 -17.05 5.54
N ALA A 216 18.04 -16.44 6.56
CA ALA A 216 19.29 -15.71 6.40
C ALA A 216 20.43 -16.58 5.86
N VAL A 217 20.57 -17.81 6.39
CA VAL A 217 21.58 -18.78 5.96
C VAL A 217 21.27 -19.26 4.55
N GLU A 218 20.00 -19.57 4.27
CA GLU A 218 19.56 -20.03 2.96
C GLU A 218 19.78 -18.97 1.88
N SER A 219 19.35 -17.72 2.12
CA SER A 219 19.54 -16.58 1.21
C SER A 219 21.01 -16.34 0.91
N THR A 220 21.89 -16.39 1.90
CA THR A 220 23.35 -16.23 1.70
C THR A 220 23.91 -17.28 0.74
N ARG A 221 23.52 -18.55 0.94
CA ARG A 221 23.97 -19.68 0.10
C ARG A 221 23.39 -19.62 -1.31
N LEU A 222 22.12 -19.26 -1.43
CA LEU A 222 21.45 -19.11 -2.73
C LEU A 222 22.05 -17.97 -3.53
N PHE A 223 22.40 -16.85 -2.88
CA PHE A 223 23.05 -15.75 -3.58
C PHE A 223 24.45 -16.15 -4.06
N ASP A 224 25.29 -16.77 -3.21
CA ASP A 224 26.61 -17.27 -3.63
C ASP A 224 26.50 -18.25 -4.82
N MET A 225 25.52 -19.16 -4.76
CA MET A 225 25.23 -20.06 -5.88
C MET A 225 24.75 -19.30 -7.12
N GLY A 226 23.89 -18.29 -6.97
CA GLY A 226 23.37 -17.47 -8.05
C GLY A 226 24.45 -16.65 -8.75
N THR A 227 25.35 -16.02 -8.00
CA THR A 227 26.49 -15.28 -8.56
C THR A 227 27.40 -16.22 -9.35
N ARG A 228 27.72 -17.41 -8.81
CA ARG A 228 28.63 -18.37 -9.47
C ARG A 228 28.02 -19.08 -10.67
N LEU A 229 26.77 -19.51 -10.57
CA LEU A 229 26.15 -20.43 -11.54
C LEU A 229 25.21 -19.74 -12.53
N LEU A 230 24.53 -18.67 -12.10
CA LEU A 230 23.46 -18.03 -12.89
C LEU A 230 23.90 -16.73 -13.58
N LYS A 231 25.19 -16.35 -13.47
CA LYS A 231 25.73 -15.08 -13.99
C LYS A 231 24.84 -13.91 -13.57
N LEU A 232 24.52 -13.82 -12.29
CA LEU A 232 23.62 -12.81 -11.73
C LEU A 232 24.00 -11.38 -12.15
N GLU A 233 25.28 -11.11 -12.36
CA GLU A 233 25.79 -9.85 -12.92
C GLU A 233 25.16 -9.49 -14.27
N SER A 234 24.98 -10.45 -15.18
CA SER A 234 24.32 -10.21 -16.47
C SER A 234 22.84 -9.84 -16.30
N ILE A 235 22.17 -10.45 -15.32
CA ILE A 235 20.77 -10.13 -14.99
C ILE A 235 20.67 -8.72 -14.40
N ILE A 236 21.57 -8.37 -13.47
CA ILE A 236 21.63 -7.04 -12.86
C ILE A 236 21.92 -5.97 -13.92
N SER A 237 22.87 -6.22 -14.83
CA SER A 237 23.16 -5.30 -15.93
C SER A 237 21.96 -5.11 -16.86
N ALA A 238 21.28 -6.21 -17.24
CA ALA A 238 20.08 -6.13 -18.06
C ALA A 238 18.94 -5.37 -17.36
N SER A 239 18.74 -5.59 -16.05
CA SER A 239 17.76 -4.83 -15.25
C SER A 239 18.14 -3.35 -15.14
N ALA A 240 19.43 -3.04 -14.99
CA ALA A 240 19.95 -1.68 -14.91
C ALA A 240 19.65 -0.83 -16.15
N GLU A 241 19.65 -1.48 -17.32
CA GLU A 241 19.38 -0.90 -18.64
C GLU A 241 17.88 -0.86 -18.98
N SER A 242 17.02 -1.44 -18.15
CA SER A 242 15.58 -1.45 -18.38
C SER A 242 15.03 -0.01 -18.47
N PRO A 243 14.41 0.38 -19.59
CA PRO A 243 13.87 1.73 -19.74
C PRO A 243 12.61 1.95 -18.90
N SER A 244 11.92 0.88 -18.49
CA SER A 244 10.68 0.97 -17.71
C SER A 244 10.92 1.25 -16.22
N THR A 245 12.07 0.80 -15.70
CA THR A 245 12.45 1.00 -14.30
C THR A 245 13.62 1.96 -14.14
N LEU A 246 14.30 2.32 -15.24
CA LEU A 246 15.58 3.04 -15.23
C LEU A 246 16.63 2.35 -14.33
N GLY A 247 16.56 1.03 -14.21
CA GLY A 247 17.41 0.27 -13.28
C GLY A 247 17.10 0.48 -11.81
N ARG A 248 15.86 0.87 -11.46
CA ARG A 248 15.41 1.16 -10.10
C ARG A 248 14.33 0.18 -9.67
N GLU A 249 14.72 -0.82 -8.88
CA GLU A 249 13.80 -1.85 -8.38
C GLU A 249 13.18 -1.50 -7.02
N TYR A 250 13.81 -0.57 -6.30
CA TYR A 250 13.47 -0.18 -4.94
C TYR A 250 13.25 1.33 -4.83
N SER A 251 12.29 1.73 -3.99
CA SER A 251 12.04 3.13 -3.66
C SER A 251 13.21 3.69 -2.86
N VAL A 252 13.71 2.93 -1.88
CA VAL A 252 14.81 3.36 -1.02
C VAL A 252 15.70 2.20 -0.61
N THR A 253 17.01 2.44 -0.51
CA THR A 253 17.97 1.48 0.09
C THR A 253 18.55 2.07 1.36
N VAL A 254 18.69 1.24 2.40
CA VAL A 254 19.33 1.63 3.65
C VAL A 254 20.44 0.65 3.98
N SER A 255 21.62 1.17 4.29
CA SER A 255 22.74 0.38 4.81
C SER A 255 23.23 0.98 6.11
N ASN A 256 23.17 0.22 7.21
CA ASN A 256 23.73 0.65 8.49
C ASN A 256 24.93 -0.23 8.86
N ALA A 257 26.13 0.34 8.77
CA ALA A 257 27.39 -0.32 9.05
C ALA A 257 27.73 -0.45 10.55
N GLY A 258 26.83 0.01 11.43
CA GLY A 258 27.01 -0.09 12.88
C GLY A 258 27.97 0.96 13.42
N VAL A 259 28.79 0.58 14.39
CA VAL A 259 29.73 1.48 15.08
C VAL A 259 31.14 1.25 14.57
N PHE A 260 31.79 2.31 14.12
CA PHE A 260 33.21 2.30 13.79
C PHE A 260 34.02 2.13 15.09
N ALA A 261 34.56 0.93 15.30
CA ALA A 261 35.25 0.54 16.53
C ALA A 261 36.78 0.38 16.35
N HIS A 262 37.33 0.71 15.19
CA HIS A 262 38.77 0.67 14.97
C HIS A 262 39.42 1.97 15.45
N GLY A 263 40.52 1.88 16.21
CA GLY A 263 41.30 3.04 16.65
C GLY A 263 41.38 3.26 18.15
N ALA A 264 42.06 4.33 18.54
CA ALA A 264 42.04 4.82 19.91
C ALA A 264 40.62 5.30 20.28
N PRO A 265 40.15 5.12 21.53
CA PRO A 265 38.80 5.50 21.95
C PRO A 265 38.45 6.98 21.75
N ASP A 266 39.46 7.84 21.74
CA ASP A 266 39.37 9.28 21.51
C ASP A 266 39.49 9.66 20.02
N GLY A 267 39.59 8.68 19.12
CA GLY A 267 39.80 8.90 17.69
C GLY A 267 41.19 9.44 17.34
N GLN A 268 42.15 9.44 18.28
CA GLN A 268 43.49 9.96 18.05
C GLN A 268 44.43 8.88 17.50
N TYR A 269 45.03 9.16 16.35
CA TYR A 269 46.03 8.33 15.69
C TYR A 269 47.33 9.12 15.57
N GLY A 270 48.11 9.09 16.65
CA GLY A 270 49.31 9.92 16.79
C GLY A 270 48.94 11.41 16.80
N LYS A 271 49.29 12.13 15.73
CA LYS A 271 48.97 13.56 15.56
C LYS A 271 47.66 13.81 14.82
N LEU A 272 47.04 12.77 14.26
CA LEU A 272 45.80 12.87 13.49
C LEU A 272 44.60 12.56 14.40
N HIS A 273 43.48 13.24 14.17
CA HIS A 273 42.22 12.97 14.86
C HIS A 273 41.16 12.63 13.82
N LEU A 274 40.57 11.44 13.94
CA LEU A 274 39.52 10.97 13.03
C LEU A 274 38.20 11.69 13.36
N ARG A 275 37.84 12.68 12.55
CA ARG A 275 36.62 13.47 12.77
C ARG A 275 35.35 12.75 12.34
N SER A 276 35.31 12.17 11.15
CA SER A 276 34.12 11.55 10.57
C SER A 276 34.52 10.56 9.47
N VAL A 277 33.66 9.57 9.24
CA VAL A 277 33.79 8.59 8.15
C VAL A 277 32.43 8.48 7.48
N TYR A 278 32.41 8.70 6.18
CA TYR A 278 31.23 8.55 5.33
C TYR A 278 31.49 7.43 4.33
N PHE A 279 30.46 6.66 4.01
CA PHE A 279 30.53 5.67 2.94
C PHE A 279 29.25 5.75 2.12
N GLY A 280 29.34 5.45 0.83
CA GLY A 280 28.20 5.45 -0.08
C GLY A 280 28.28 4.25 -1.01
N ILE A 281 27.13 3.85 -1.54
CA ILE A 281 27.04 2.79 -2.54
C ILE A 281 26.76 3.45 -3.89
N SER A 282 27.46 3.04 -4.94
CA SER A 282 27.22 3.56 -6.28
C SER A 282 25.79 3.22 -6.72
N GLN A 283 25.03 4.24 -7.12
CA GLN A 283 23.69 4.11 -7.70
C GLN A 283 23.70 4.39 -9.20
N ALA A 284 24.86 4.76 -9.78
CA ALA A 284 24.96 5.14 -11.18
C ALA A 284 24.38 4.07 -12.11
N VAL A 285 24.73 2.79 -11.92
CA VAL A 285 24.27 1.70 -12.80
C VAL A 285 22.91 1.17 -12.35
N SER A 286 22.85 0.50 -11.20
CA SER A 286 21.64 -0.15 -10.66
C SER A 286 21.46 0.20 -9.19
N GLY A 287 20.22 0.15 -8.69
CA GLY A 287 19.93 0.29 -7.27
C GLY A 287 18.54 0.86 -6.98
N SER A 288 18.45 1.73 -5.99
CA SER A 288 17.19 2.37 -5.57
C SER A 288 17.09 3.80 -6.08
N MET A 289 15.88 4.37 -6.05
CA MET A 289 15.69 5.79 -6.35
C MET A 289 16.51 6.66 -5.40
N LEU A 290 16.42 6.38 -4.10
CA LEU A 290 17.15 7.08 -3.04
C LEU A 290 17.87 6.06 -2.17
N ALA A 291 18.97 6.44 -1.54
CA ALA A 291 19.65 5.56 -0.61
C ALA A 291 20.29 6.33 0.55
N ALA A 292 20.37 5.68 1.70
CA ALA A 292 21.03 6.20 2.89
C ALA A 292 22.02 5.17 3.45
N SER A 293 23.30 5.54 3.49
CA SER A 293 24.36 4.79 4.15
C SER A 293 24.71 5.43 5.48
N CYS A 294 24.73 4.64 6.55
CA CYS A 294 24.85 5.12 7.93
C CYS A 294 25.99 4.41 8.67
N LEU A 295 26.85 5.18 9.36
CA LEU A 295 27.94 4.68 10.21
C LEU A 295 28.06 5.53 11.47
N THR A 296 28.13 4.92 12.65
CA THR A 296 28.37 5.67 13.89
C THR A 296 29.87 5.84 14.15
N VAL A 297 30.36 7.07 14.24
CA VAL A 297 31.77 7.43 14.51
C VAL A 297 31.83 8.41 15.67
N GLY A 298 32.55 8.04 16.75
CA GLY A 298 32.67 8.90 17.94
C GLY A 298 31.30 9.27 18.55
N GLY A 299 30.36 8.32 18.56
CA GLY A 299 28.98 8.52 19.04
C GLY A 299 28.04 9.23 18.06
N ARG A 300 28.54 9.87 17.01
CA ARG A 300 27.75 10.60 16.00
C ARG A 300 27.37 9.69 14.83
N LEU A 301 26.14 9.78 14.33
CA LEU A 301 25.69 8.99 13.19
C LEU A 301 25.99 9.75 11.91
N GLN A 302 26.96 9.25 11.14
CA GLN A 302 27.34 9.76 9.84
C GLN A 302 26.39 9.18 8.80
N VAL A 303 25.69 10.05 8.07
CA VAL A 303 24.71 9.68 7.06
C VAL A 303 25.22 10.15 5.70
N THR A 304 25.18 9.27 4.71
CA THR A 304 25.44 9.60 3.31
C THR A 304 24.20 9.28 2.51
N ALA A 305 23.42 10.32 2.21
CA ALA A 305 22.32 10.19 1.26
C ALA A 305 22.90 10.19 -0.15
N HIS A 306 22.50 9.24 -0.99
CA HIS A 306 23.02 9.12 -2.35
C HIS A 306 21.96 8.62 -3.34
N ALA A 307 22.10 9.04 -4.59
CA ALA A 307 21.20 8.74 -5.70
C ALA A 307 21.93 8.86 -7.05
N ALA A 308 21.23 8.66 -8.15
CA ALA A 308 21.80 8.81 -9.50
C ALA A 308 21.22 10.04 -10.20
N ALA A 309 22.08 10.95 -10.67
CA ALA A 309 21.69 11.97 -11.63
C ALA A 309 21.64 11.36 -13.05
N PRO A 310 20.75 11.83 -13.94
CA PRO A 310 19.73 12.87 -13.70
C PRO A 310 18.39 12.31 -13.18
N ILE A 311 18.31 11.04 -12.79
CA ILE A 311 17.06 10.39 -12.32
C ILE A 311 16.49 11.12 -11.09
N VAL A 312 17.36 11.45 -10.14
CA VAL A 312 17.03 12.27 -8.98
C VAL A 312 17.73 13.61 -9.13
N SER A 313 17.07 14.70 -8.75
CA SER A 313 17.70 16.01 -8.71
C SER A 313 18.50 16.20 -7.42
N ARG A 314 19.52 17.07 -7.44
CA ARG A 314 20.29 17.42 -6.23
C ARG A 314 19.37 17.93 -5.11
N ALA A 315 18.40 18.77 -5.46
CA ALA A 315 17.43 19.32 -4.51
C ALA A 315 16.57 18.22 -3.86
N ALA A 316 16.08 17.24 -4.63
CA ALA A 316 15.32 16.12 -4.08
C ALA A 316 16.19 15.23 -3.16
N LEU A 317 17.45 15.01 -3.53
CA LEU A 317 18.38 14.27 -2.68
C LEU A 317 18.69 15.00 -1.35
N ASP A 318 18.87 16.33 -1.40
CA ASP A 318 19.08 17.14 -0.21
C ASP A 318 17.81 17.16 0.67
N ALA A 319 16.62 17.30 0.08
CA ALA A 319 15.34 17.21 0.81
C ALA A 319 15.15 15.85 1.50
N PHE A 320 15.49 14.75 0.81
CA PHE A 320 15.51 13.41 1.39
C PHE A 320 16.48 13.33 2.58
N ALA A 321 17.70 13.84 2.43
CA ALA A 321 18.72 13.80 3.47
C ALA A 321 18.30 14.60 4.72
N ASP A 322 17.69 15.76 4.52
CA ASP A 322 17.22 16.63 5.59
C ASP A 322 16.01 16.02 6.31
N SER A 323 15.03 15.49 5.56
CA SER A 323 13.89 14.78 6.14
C SER A 323 14.33 13.55 6.94
N PHE A 324 15.30 12.80 6.44
CA PHE A 324 15.85 11.62 7.11
C PHE A 324 16.43 11.96 8.49
N VAL A 325 17.29 12.98 8.56
CA VAL A 325 17.93 13.43 9.82
C VAL A 325 16.91 14.02 10.77
N ARG A 326 15.98 14.84 10.26
CA ARG A 326 14.88 15.42 11.03
C ARG A 326 14.03 14.33 11.66
N THR A 327 13.62 13.32 10.89
CA THR A 327 12.82 12.19 11.36
C THR A 327 13.52 11.42 12.47
N LEU A 328 14.82 11.12 12.33
CA LEU A 328 15.60 10.46 13.38
C LEU A 328 15.72 11.30 14.65
N THR A 329 15.95 12.61 14.49
CA THR A 329 16.07 13.56 15.61
C THR A 329 14.77 13.62 16.40
N LEU A 330 13.64 13.74 15.69
CA LEU A 330 12.31 13.74 16.28
C LEU A 330 11.98 12.41 16.96
N ALA A 331 12.31 11.28 16.32
CA ALA A 331 12.10 9.97 16.92
C ALA A 331 12.90 9.80 18.24
N ALA A 332 14.12 10.33 18.30
CA ALA A 332 14.94 10.32 19.51
C ALA A 332 14.32 11.16 20.65
N GLN A 333 13.72 12.30 20.31
CA GLN A 333 13.12 13.25 21.25
C GLN A 333 11.69 12.88 21.66
N ALA A 334 10.97 12.15 20.81
CA ALA A 334 9.59 11.74 21.03
C ALA A 334 9.46 11.04 22.40
N PRO A 335 8.46 11.38 23.23
CA PRO A 335 8.27 10.76 24.54
C PRO A 335 8.03 9.25 24.39
N SER A 336 8.68 8.43 25.22
CA SER A 336 8.37 6.99 25.30
C SER A 336 6.94 6.85 25.80
N ARG A 337 6.03 6.50 24.89
CA ARG A 337 4.68 6.11 25.26
C ARG A 337 4.66 4.60 25.31
N HIS A 338 4.82 4.04 26.51
CA HIS A 338 4.28 2.73 26.78
C HIS A 338 2.76 2.85 26.62
N ARG A 339 2.22 2.50 25.45
CA ARG A 339 0.80 2.16 25.37
C ARG A 339 0.61 0.89 26.21
N PRO A 340 -0.15 0.93 27.31
CA PRO A 340 -0.51 -0.29 28.00
C PRO A 340 -1.46 -1.05 27.06
N VAL A 341 -0.94 -2.13 26.47
CA VAL A 341 -1.74 -3.20 25.86
C VAL A 341 -2.77 -2.68 24.84
N THR A 342 -2.33 -1.98 23.80
CA THR A 342 -3.01 -2.20 22.50
C THR A 342 -2.63 -3.62 22.09
N PRO A 343 -3.58 -4.50 21.74
CA PRO A 343 -3.27 -5.83 21.23
C PRO A 343 -2.19 -5.71 20.17
N ARG A 344 -1.20 -6.61 20.19
CA ARG A 344 -0.34 -6.81 19.02
C ARG A 344 -1.28 -7.21 17.89
N VAL A 345 -1.73 -6.24 17.10
CA VAL A 345 -2.24 -6.54 15.78
C VAL A 345 -1.03 -7.13 15.08
N ASP A 346 -1.08 -8.43 14.78
CA ASP A 346 -0.05 -9.08 14.00
C ASP A 346 0.00 -8.36 12.66
N TYR A 347 0.85 -7.33 12.54
CA TYR A 347 1.08 -6.62 11.30
C TYR A 347 1.73 -7.62 10.35
N PRO A 348 1.02 -8.17 9.35
CA PRO A 348 1.62 -9.12 8.45
C PRO A 348 2.53 -8.32 7.54
N THR A 349 3.82 -8.24 7.83
CA THR A 349 4.81 -7.84 6.83
C THR A 349 4.84 -8.95 5.78
N GLU A 350 4.06 -8.79 4.71
CA GLU A 350 4.04 -9.76 3.62
C GLU A 350 5.33 -9.73 2.80
N VAL A 351 5.83 -10.93 2.48
CA VAL A 351 7.09 -11.13 1.72
C VAL A 351 6.85 -11.24 0.21
N ARG A 352 5.62 -11.44 -0.26
CA ARG A 352 5.35 -11.66 -1.69
C ARG A 352 3.94 -11.22 -2.05
N GLY A 353 3.79 -9.96 -2.42
CA GLY A 353 2.60 -9.37 -3.07
C GLY A 353 1.25 -10.03 -2.80
N GLY A 354 0.49 -9.51 -1.84
CA GLY A 354 -0.88 -9.96 -1.59
C GLY A 354 -1.58 -9.30 -0.39
N LEU A 355 -1.36 -7.99 -0.15
CA LEU A 355 -1.94 -7.17 0.92
C LEU A 355 -1.60 -7.54 2.38
N PRO A 356 -1.32 -6.50 3.19
CA PRO A 356 -1.81 -6.50 4.56
C PRO A 356 -2.59 -5.21 4.88
N PHE A 357 -3.82 -5.43 5.35
CA PHE A 357 -4.71 -4.48 6.03
C PHE A 357 -4.19 -4.09 7.42
N PHE A 358 -4.85 -3.08 7.99
CA PHE A 358 -4.78 -2.52 9.35
C PHE A 358 -3.75 -1.41 9.59
N TYR A 359 -4.14 -0.19 9.20
CA TYR A 359 -4.01 0.95 10.10
C TYR A 359 -5.38 1.60 10.23
N PRO A 360 -5.96 1.71 11.44
CA PRO A 360 -7.06 2.63 11.63
C PRO A 360 -6.42 4.03 11.52
N LEU A 361 -6.84 4.83 10.53
CA LEU A 361 -6.51 6.27 10.42
C LEU A 361 -7.81 7.09 10.46
N GLU A 362 -7.67 8.35 10.87
CA GLU A 362 -8.62 9.13 11.66
C GLU A 362 -10.05 9.28 11.14
N THR A 363 -10.96 8.92 12.04
CA THR A 363 -12.19 9.67 12.29
C THR A 363 -11.89 11.15 12.60
N PRO A 364 -12.58 12.11 11.97
CA PRO A 364 -12.49 13.53 12.26
C PRO A 364 -12.97 13.77 13.69
N LYS A 365 -12.45 14.85 14.25
CA LYS A 365 -12.74 15.23 15.63
C LYS A 365 -14.01 16.08 15.70
N GLY A 366 -15.03 15.44 16.25
CA GLY A 366 -16.30 15.94 16.78
C GLY A 366 -17.01 14.75 17.44
N PRO A 367 -18.09 14.93 18.22
CA PRO A 367 -18.98 13.81 18.51
C PRO A 367 -19.49 13.30 17.16
N LEU A 368 -18.90 12.22 16.68
CA LEU A 368 -19.22 11.64 15.38
C LEU A 368 -20.68 11.20 15.46
N ARG A 369 -21.53 11.90 14.72
CA ARG A 369 -22.95 11.59 14.60
C ARG A 369 -23.21 11.10 13.19
N CYS A 370 -24.22 10.28 13.02
CA CYS A 370 -24.78 10.00 11.72
C CYS A 370 -25.16 11.33 11.05
N PRO A 371 -24.53 11.66 9.92
CA PRO A 371 -24.88 12.83 9.16
C PRO A 371 -26.26 12.64 8.54
N VAL A 372 -26.99 13.73 8.37
CA VAL A 372 -28.21 13.69 7.56
C VAL A 372 -27.83 13.73 6.08
N TYR A 373 -28.70 13.21 5.21
CA TYR A 373 -28.44 13.08 3.78
C TYR A 373 -27.93 14.37 3.12
N GLU A 374 -28.51 15.50 3.48
CA GLU A 374 -28.20 16.82 2.92
C GLU A 374 -26.80 17.31 3.24
N GLU A 375 -26.16 16.78 4.30
CA GLU A 375 -24.81 17.18 4.73
C GLU A 375 -23.71 16.52 3.91
N ILE A 376 -23.99 15.33 3.36
CA ILE A 376 -22.98 14.43 2.77
C ILE A 376 -23.34 13.95 1.37
N ARG A 377 -24.51 14.30 0.82
CA ARG A 377 -24.81 14.05 -0.59
C ARG A 377 -23.93 14.90 -1.49
N SER A 378 -23.54 14.33 -2.62
CA SER A 378 -22.73 15.06 -3.60
C SER A 378 -23.48 16.30 -4.10
N PRO A 379 -22.83 17.48 -4.16
CA PRO A 379 -23.44 18.67 -4.77
C PRO A 379 -23.64 18.50 -6.27
N THR A 380 -22.95 17.55 -6.91
CA THR A 380 -23.08 17.21 -8.32
C THR A 380 -24.03 16.05 -8.57
N LEU A 381 -24.67 15.52 -7.52
CA LEU A 381 -25.68 14.47 -7.65
C LEU A 381 -26.80 14.95 -8.59
N PRO A 382 -27.03 14.29 -9.74
CA PRO A 382 -28.18 14.61 -10.58
C PRO A 382 -29.48 14.34 -9.81
N THR A 383 -30.61 14.85 -10.29
CA THR A 383 -31.92 14.46 -9.75
C THR A 383 -32.03 12.93 -9.73
N PHE A 384 -32.11 12.36 -8.53
CA PHE A 384 -32.10 10.92 -8.34
C PHE A 384 -33.42 10.33 -8.81
N GLU A 385 -33.35 9.45 -9.82
CA GLU A 385 -34.51 8.73 -10.35
C GLU A 385 -34.38 7.26 -9.95
N ILE A 386 -35.20 6.83 -9.00
CA ILE A 386 -35.10 5.49 -8.42
C ILE A 386 -35.21 4.38 -9.48
N ASP A 387 -36.04 4.54 -10.52
CA ASP A 387 -36.24 3.50 -11.54
C ASP A 387 -34.97 3.25 -12.39
N LYS A 388 -34.07 4.25 -12.47
CA LYS A 388 -32.76 4.10 -13.12
C LYS A 388 -31.72 3.44 -12.20
N TYR A 389 -31.98 3.46 -10.91
CA TYR A 389 -31.13 2.88 -9.87
C TYR A 389 -31.42 1.39 -9.62
N ILE A 390 -32.66 0.94 -9.82
CA ILE A 390 -33.07 -0.47 -9.71
C ILE A 390 -32.24 -1.37 -10.63
N GLY A 391 -32.10 -2.66 -10.27
CA GLY A 391 -31.39 -3.68 -11.02
C GLY A 391 -30.18 -4.25 -10.30
N ILE A 392 -29.23 -4.79 -11.07
CA ILE A 392 -28.05 -5.48 -10.55
C ILE A 392 -26.94 -4.48 -10.21
N TRP A 393 -26.37 -4.59 -9.01
CA TRP A 393 -25.14 -3.90 -8.61
C TRP A 393 -24.14 -4.89 -8.04
N TYR A 394 -22.86 -4.64 -8.27
CA TYR A 394 -21.74 -5.35 -7.67
C TYR A 394 -21.05 -4.40 -6.70
N GLU A 395 -20.80 -4.86 -5.48
CA GLU A 395 -20.07 -4.10 -4.47
C GLU A 395 -18.58 -4.29 -4.71
N LEU A 396 -17.90 -3.25 -5.17
CA LEU A 396 -16.47 -3.31 -5.44
C LEU A 396 -15.64 -3.15 -4.17
N ALA A 397 -16.17 -2.41 -3.21
CA ALA A 397 -15.60 -2.26 -1.91
C ALA A 397 -16.67 -1.89 -0.88
N PHE A 398 -16.49 -2.30 0.37
CA PHE A 398 -17.39 -1.94 1.45
C PHE A 398 -16.66 -1.60 2.75
N HIS A 399 -17.31 -0.85 3.63
CA HIS A 399 -16.94 -0.72 5.04
C HIS A 399 -18.19 -1.03 5.87
N ASP A 400 -18.30 -2.25 6.38
CA ASP A 400 -19.49 -2.75 7.07
C ASP A 400 -19.06 -3.85 8.07
N ILE A 401 -19.44 -3.69 9.34
CA ILE A 401 -19.14 -4.66 10.42
C ILE A 401 -19.96 -5.95 10.34
N THR A 402 -21.05 -5.95 9.58
CA THR A 402 -21.98 -7.08 9.44
C THR A 402 -21.59 -8.03 8.31
N GLN A 403 -20.76 -7.58 7.37
CA GLN A 403 -20.20 -8.42 6.33
C GLN A 403 -18.87 -9.04 6.79
N ALA A 404 -18.80 -10.37 6.80
CA ALA A 404 -17.58 -11.05 7.20
C ALA A 404 -16.51 -10.93 6.09
N ASN A 405 -15.34 -10.38 6.42
CA ASN A 405 -14.20 -10.21 5.49
C ASN A 405 -13.70 -11.50 4.81
N VAL A 406 -14.16 -12.67 5.27
CA VAL A 406 -13.89 -13.98 4.66
C VAL A 406 -14.79 -14.30 3.46
N CYS A 407 -15.74 -13.42 3.17
CA CYS A 407 -16.68 -13.54 2.07
C CYS A 407 -16.28 -12.62 0.91
N GLY A 408 -16.44 -13.13 -0.32
CA GLY A 408 -16.20 -12.38 -1.55
C GLY A 408 -17.49 -12.25 -2.36
N CYS A 409 -17.36 -12.18 -3.70
CA CYS A 409 -18.45 -12.17 -4.69
C CYS A 409 -19.79 -11.65 -4.14
N THR A 410 -19.86 -10.35 -3.89
CA THR A 410 -21.12 -9.72 -3.49
C THR A 410 -21.85 -9.20 -4.72
N ARG A 411 -23.17 -9.18 -4.65
CA ARG A 411 -24.06 -8.63 -5.66
C ARG A 411 -25.39 -8.29 -5.02
N PHE A 412 -25.88 -7.10 -5.30
CA PHE A 412 -27.24 -6.66 -5.03
C PHE A 412 -28.10 -6.86 -6.27
N ASN A 413 -29.36 -7.23 -6.07
CA ASN A 413 -30.36 -7.27 -7.12
C ASN A 413 -31.64 -6.63 -6.61
N MET A 414 -31.72 -5.33 -6.85
CA MET A 414 -32.80 -4.49 -6.36
C MET A 414 -33.96 -4.56 -7.35
N THR A 415 -35.16 -4.89 -6.86
CA THR A 415 -36.41 -4.93 -7.62
C THR A 415 -37.47 -4.09 -6.92
N ARG A 416 -38.16 -3.22 -7.65
CA ARG A 416 -39.13 -2.28 -7.08
C ARG A 416 -40.58 -2.69 -7.33
N HIS A 417 -41.39 -2.62 -6.28
CA HIS A 417 -42.84 -2.82 -6.25
C HIS A 417 -43.51 -1.63 -5.55
N GLY A 418 -43.82 -0.57 -6.31
CA GLY A 418 -44.38 0.67 -5.75
C GLY A 418 -43.36 1.40 -4.88
N VAL A 419 -43.58 1.48 -3.58
CA VAL A 419 -42.63 2.07 -2.62
C VAL A 419 -41.69 1.05 -1.99
N VAL A 420 -41.92 -0.24 -2.21
CA VAL A 420 -41.08 -1.31 -1.67
C VAL A 420 -40.01 -1.66 -2.69
N ILE A 421 -38.77 -1.79 -2.24
CA ILE A 421 -37.64 -2.32 -2.98
C ILE A 421 -37.21 -3.60 -2.28
N GLU A 422 -37.36 -4.73 -2.95
CA GLU A 422 -36.76 -5.98 -2.51
C GLU A 422 -35.33 -6.03 -3.05
N ASP A 423 -34.37 -6.18 -2.16
CA ASP A 423 -32.96 -6.34 -2.54
C ASP A 423 -32.50 -7.73 -2.18
N MET A 424 -32.19 -8.48 -3.23
CA MET A 424 -31.57 -9.78 -3.09
C MET A 424 -30.05 -9.61 -3.06
N PHE A 425 -29.52 -9.46 -1.85
CA PHE A 425 -28.09 -9.42 -1.58
C PHE A 425 -27.54 -10.84 -1.56
N THR A 426 -26.62 -11.12 -2.47
CA THR A 426 -25.89 -12.39 -2.52
C THR A 426 -24.45 -12.16 -2.15
N VAL A 427 -23.92 -13.04 -1.29
CA VAL A 427 -22.53 -13.05 -0.88
C VAL A 427 -22.01 -14.48 -0.89
N THR A 428 -20.84 -14.71 -1.47
CA THR A 428 -20.22 -16.05 -1.47
C THR A 428 -19.20 -16.15 -0.35
N CYS A 429 -19.44 -17.05 0.59
CA CYS A 429 -18.53 -17.31 1.69
C CYS A 429 -18.09 -18.78 1.70
N PRO A 430 -16.81 -19.06 1.87
CA PRO A 430 -15.67 -18.13 1.84
C PRO A 430 -15.31 -17.71 0.39
N TRP A 431 -14.42 -16.74 0.23
CA TRP A 431 -13.90 -16.26 -1.07
C TRP A 431 -13.61 -17.36 -2.11
N PRO A 432 -13.79 -17.08 -3.42
CA PRO A 432 -13.39 -17.97 -4.50
C PRO A 432 -11.98 -18.51 -4.31
N TRP A 433 -11.85 -19.84 -4.26
CA TRP A 433 -10.56 -20.51 -4.13
C TRP A 433 -9.64 -20.20 -5.30
N LYS A 434 -8.44 -19.71 -5.01
CA LYS A 434 -7.36 -19.50 -5.97
C LYS A 434 -6.36 -20.65 -5.89
N GLU A 435 -6.33 -21.45 -6.96
CA GLU A 435 -5.36 -22.53 -7.09
C GLU A 435 -3.91 -22.03 -6.95
N GLY A 436 -3.16 -22.62 -6.03
CA GLY A 436 -1.77 -22.24 -5.75
C GLY A 436 -1.56 -21.07 -4.78
N VAL A 437 -2.64 -20.36 -4.38
CA VAL A 437 -2.61 -19.30 -3.37
C VAL A 437 -3.27 -19.78 -2.08
N ASP A 438 -4.42 -20.44 -2.20
CA ASP A 438 -5.24 -20.87 -1.08
C ASP A 438 -5.01 -22.35 -0.73
N GLY A 439 -4.69 -22.61 0.54
CA GLY A 439 -4.38 -23.96 1.02
C GLY A 439 -5.52 -24.71 1.75
N PRO A 440 -5.29 -25.99 2.09
CA PRO A 440 -6.29 -26.87 2.72
C PRO A 440 -6.72 -26.47 4.13
N TRP A 441 -6.07 -25.47 4.73
CA TRP A 441 -6.38 -24.94 6.07
C TRP A 441 -7.60 -24.03 6.10
N LEU A 442 -8.16 -23.64 4.95
CA LEU A 442 -9.31 -22.76 4.88
C LEU A 442 -10.64 -23.54 5.01
N PRO A 443 -11.62 -23.08 5.83
CA PRO A 443 -12.86 -23.82 6.14
C PRO A 443 -13.65 -24.31 4.92
N GLY A 444 -14.19 -25.53 4.92
CA GLY A 444 -15.01 -26.06 3.82
C GLY A 444 -14.26 -26.73 2.67
N TYR A 445 -12.93 -26.89 2.79
CA TYR A 445 -12.11 -27.67 1.85
C TYR A 445 -12.31 -29.18 2.05
N SER A 446 -12.51 -29.92 0.95
CA SER A 446 -12.58 -31.38 0.96
C SER A 446 -11.30 -31.97 0.38
N GLU A 447 -10.54 -32.66 1.24
CA GLU A 447 -9.33 -33.38 0.85
C GLU A 447 -9.58 -34.49 -0.19
N VAL A 448 -10.79 -35.06 -0.19
CA VAL A 448 -11.17 -36.17 -1.07
C VAL A 448 -11.47 -35.67 -2.49
N SER A 449 -12.27 -34.61 -2.61
CA SER A 449 -12.66 -34.07 -3.91
C SER A 449 -11.68 -33.02 -4.44
N LYS A 450 -10.71 -32.59 -3.61
CA LYS A 450 -9.83 -31.44 -3.88
C LYS A 450 -10.62 -30.18 -4.28
N LYS A 451 -11.85 -30.07 -3.79
CA LYS A 451 -12.79 -28.96 -4.05
C LYS A 451 -13.28 -28.39 -2.74
N ARG A 452 -13.54 -27.08 -2.73
CA ARG A 452 -14.17 -26.40 -1.61
C ARG A 452 -15.68 -26.31 -1.84
N ARG A 453 -16.48 -26.47 -0.79
CA ARG A 453 -17.90 -26.09 -0.83
C ARG A 453 -17.98 -24.58 -0.69
N PHE A 454 -18.45 -23.89 -1.72
CA PHE A 454 -18.89 -22.50 -1.60
C PHE A 454 -20.28 -22.50 -1.00
N ASN A 455 -20.45 -21.80 0.12
CA ASN A 455 -21.78 -21.46 0.60
C ASN A 455 -22.11 -20.09 0.02
N GLN A 456 -22.94 -20.07 -1.01
CA GLN A 456 -23.57 -18.83 -1.42
C GLN A 456 -24.70 -18.54 -0.45
N TRP A 457 -24.61 -17.41 0.23
CA TRP A 457 -25.64 -16.91 1.11
C TRP A 457 -26.45 -15.85 0.37
N THR A 458 -27.76 -15.94 0.50
CA THR A 458 -28.69 -14.98 -0.07
C THR A 458 -29.45 -14.33 1.08
N CYS A 459 -29.22 -13.04 1.29
CA CYS A 459 -29.95 -12.21 2.22
C CYS A 459 -30.99 -11.41 1.43
N ASN A 460 -32.27 -11.57 1.78
CA ASN A 460 -33.32 -10.73 1.22
C ASN A 460 -33.52 -9.52 2.14
N MET A 461 -33.03 -8.37 1.71
CA MET A 461 -33.21 -7.09 2.38
C MET A 461 -34.45 -6.41 1.82
N THR A 462 -35.14 -5.64 2.65
CA THR A 462 -36.29 -4.84 2.21
C THR A 462 -35.99 -3.38 2.48
N MET A 463 -36.09 -2.59 1.43
CA MET A 463 -35.94 -1.15 1.46
C MET A 463 -37.28 -0.49 1.13
N TYR A 464 -37.58 0.62 1.76
CA TYR A 464 -38.76 1.44 1.49
C TYR A 464 -38.30 2.76 0.90
N TYR A 465 -38.59 2.96 -0.39
CA TYR A 465 -38.33 4.21 -1.08
C TYR A 465 -39.27 5.30 -0.58
N GLN A 466 -38.71 6.47 -0.28
CA GLN A 466 -39.43 7.65 0.19
C GLN A 466 -39.43 8.70 -0.94
N PRO A 467 -40.52 8.85 -1.72
CA PRO A 467 -40.58 9.79 -2.84
C PRO A 467 -40.24 11.24 -2.47
N GLU A 468 -40.49 11.62 -1.21
CA GLU A 468 -40.19 12.93 -0.63
C GLU A 468 -38.70 13.14 -0.28
N ARG A 469 -37.91 12.05 -0.16
CA ARG A 469 -36.47 12.06 0.17
C ARG A 469 -35.69 11.33 -0.92
N LEU A 470 -35.54 12.00 -2.06
CA LEU A 470 -34.82 11.46 -3.22
C LEU A 470 -33.40 11.03 -2.82
N GLY A 471 -33.03 9.80 -3.16
CA GLY A 471 -31.73 9.21 -2.83
C GLY A 471 -31.66 8.57 -1.45
N VAL A 472 -32.73 8.61 -0.64
CA VAL A 472 -32.80 7.92 0.65
C VAL A 472 -33.83 6.79 0.59
N MET A 473 -33.43 5.61 1.06
CA MET A 473 -34.28 4.45 1.21
C MET A 473 -34.22 3.98 2.65
N ARG A 474 -35.36 3.73 3.28
CA ARG A 474 -35.38 3.17 4.64
C ARG A 474 -35.18 1.66 4.52
N GLU A 475 -34.05 1.17 4.98
CA GLU A 475 -33.72 -0.24 4.95
C GLU A 475 -34.10 -0.91 6.28
N THR A 476 -34.71 -2.09 6.18
CA THR A 476 -34.96 -2.97 7.32
C THR A 476 -34.09 -4.21 7.13
N GLY A 477 -33.04 -4.31 7.93
CA GLY A 477 -32.01 -5.35 7.84
C GLY A 477 -31.33 -5.54 9.18
N PHE A 478 -30.82 -6.75 9.43
CA PHE A 478 -30.03 -7.05 10.64
C PHE A 478 -30.73 -6.76 11.99
N GLY A 479 -32.07 -6.81 11.99
CA GLY A 479 -32.87 -6.50 13.18
C GLY A 479 -32.96 -5.00 13.52
N GLN A 480 -32.52 -4.13 12.62
CA GLN A 480 -32.55 -2.67 12.76
C GLN A 480 -33.21 -2.00 11.55
N GLU A 481 -33.64 -0.76 11.71
CA GLU A 481 -34.08 0.09 10.62
C GLU A 481 -33.15 1.28 10.50
N PHE A 482 -32.66 1.56 9.30
CA PHE A 482 -31.73 2.66 9.05
C PHE A 482 -31.93 3.26 7.67
N ASP A 483 -31.45 4.48 7.48
CA ASP A 483 -31.46 5.11 6.16
C ASP A 483 -30.26 4.60 5.35
N ASN A 484 -30.53 4.01 4.20
CA ASN A 484 -29.55 3.72 3.15
C ASN A 484 -29.57 4.89 2.15
N MET A 485 -28.51 5.69 2.19
CA MET A 485 -28.38 6.93 1.46
C MET A 485 -27.49 6.76 0.23
N VAL A 486 -28.02 7.03 -0.96
CA VAL A 486 -27.25 7.12 -2.19
C VAL A 486 -26.65 8.52 -2.30
N LEU A 487 -25.39 8.65 -1.89
CA LEU A 487 -24.71 9.94 -1.78
C LEU A 487 -24.23 10.46 -3.12
N GLU A 488 -23.84 9.56 -4.01
CA GLU A 488 -23.36 9.90 -5.33
C GLU A 488 -23.72 8.81 -6.35
N ILE A 489 -24.14 9.24 -7.54
CA ILE A 489 -24.36 8.39 -8.72
C ILE A 489 -23.84 9.11 -9.94
N TRP A 490 -23.21 8.36 -10.83
CA TRP A 490 -22.75 8.91 -12.09
C TRP A 490 -22.78 7.85 -13.19
N ARG A 491 -22.46 8.32 -14.40
CA ARG A 491 -22.59 7.57 -15.63
C ARG A 491 -21.23 7.41 -16.26
N ASP A 492 -21.07 6.28 -16.92
CA ASP A 492 -19.89 5.90 -17.66
C ASP A 492 -20.39 5.43 -19.04
N PRO A 493 -20.10 6.14 -20.13
CA PRO A 493 -20.68 5.82 -21.44
C PRO A 493 -20.39 4.39 -21.92
N ASP A 494 -19.20 3.89 -21.61
CA ASP A 494 -18.78 2.55 -22.02
C ASP A 494 -19.54 1.49 -21.22
N MET A 495 -19.62 1.66 -19.89
CA MET A 495 -20.39 0.75 -19.02
C MET A 495 -21.90 0.84 -19.30
N GLN A 496 -22.42 2.02 -19.64
CA GLN A 496 -23.81 2.17 -20.04
C GLN A 496 -24.08 1.41 -21.35
N THR A 497 -23.15 1.46 -22.30
CA THR A 497 -23.24 0.72 -23.56
C THR A 497 -23.19 -0.80 -23.34
N SER A 498 -22.33 -1.28 -22.43
CA SER A 498 -22.18 -2.71 -22.15
C SER A 498 -23.33 -3.28 -21.30
N THR A 499 -23.84 -2.51 -20.34
CA THR A 499 -24.81 -3.01 -19.35
C THR A 499 -26.25 -2.56 -19.61
N GLY A 500 -26.46 -1.49 -20.37
CA GLY A 500 -27.78 -0.89 -20.63
C GLY A 500 -28.32 -0.01 -19.50
N TYR A 501 -27.63 0.08 -18.36
CA TYR A 501 -28.07 0.91 -17.23
C TYR A 501 -27.58 2.35 -17.35
N GLU A 502 -28.45 3.31 -17.03
CA GLU A 502 -28.10 4.73 -17.07
C GLU A 502 -27.17 5.15 -15.92
N TYR A 503 -27.44 4.68 -14.71
CA TYR A 503 -26.52 4.83 -13.57
C TYR A 503 -25.60 3.61 -13.53
N THR A 504 -24.30 3.87 -13.62
CA THR A 504 -23.29 2.82 -13.78
C THR A 504 -22.46 2.61 -12.52
N ARG A 505 -22.31 3.64 -11.68
CA ARG A 505 -21.58 3.61 -10.42
C ARG A 505 -22.29 4.41 -9.34
N ALA A 506 -22.18 3.99 -8.09
CA ALA A 506 -22.79 4.65 -6.96
C ALA A 506 -21.97 4.51 -5.67
N ILE A 507 -22.16 5.45 -4.74
CA ILE A 507 -21.68 5.35 -3.36
C ILE A 507 -22.90 5.40 -2.45
N GLN A 508 -23.08 4.34 -1.66
CA GLN A 508 -24.08 4.27 -0.60
C GLN A 508 -23.44 4.51 0.77
N PHE A 509 -24.23 5.05 1.69
CA PHE A 509 -23.85 5.22 3.07
C PHE A 509 -25.04 4.94 4.01
N GLN A 510 -24.76 4.18 5.06
CA GLN A 510 -25.69 3.80 6.10
C GLN A 510 -25.05 4.11 7.45
N CYS A 511 -25.85 4.59 8.41
CA CYS A 511 -25.36 4.91 9.74
C CYS A 511 -26.46 4.77 10.79
N VAL A 512 -26.14 4.17 11.94
CA VAL A 512 -27.04 4.04 13.09
C VAL A 512 -26.40 4.60 14.35
N GLU A 513 -27.19 5.34 15.12
CA GLU A 513 -26.87 5.79 16.47
C GLU A 513 -27.83 5.19 17.50
N GLU A 514 -27.30 4.76 18.65
CA GLU A 514 -28.12 4.27 19.75
C GLU A 514 -27.78 4.96 21.09
N PRO A 515 -28.73 5.73 21.68
CA PRO A 515 -29.99 6.18 21.09
C PRO A 515 -29.76 7.22 19.96
N PRO A 516 -30.74 7.49 19.09
CA PRO A 516 -30.61 8.48 18.02
C PRO A 516 -30.25 9.88 18.57
N GLY A 517 -29.24 10.53 17.97
CA GLY A 517 -28.74 11.84 18.39
C GLY A 517 -27.74 11.79 19.56
N SER A 518 -27.37 10.60 20.04
CA SER A 518 -26.37 10.45 21.11
C SER A 518 -24.93 10.68 20.66
N GLY A 519 -24.66 10.63 19.35
CA GLY A 519 -23.29 10.56 18.83
C GLY A 519 -22.58 9.24 19.13
N LYS A 520 -23.30 8.22 19.63
CA LYS A 520 -22.80 6.85 19.76
C LYS A 520 -23.23 6.06 18.54
N ILE A 521 -22.41 6.12 17.50
CA ILE A 521 -22.59 5.32 16.30
C ILE A 521 -22.37 3.85 16.64
N THR A 522 -23.36 3.01 16.35
CA THR A 522 -23.32 1.55 16.53
C THR A 522 -23.07 0.81 15.22
N PHE A 523 -23.33 1.46 14.08
CA PHE A 523 -23.17 0.89 12.76
C PHE A 523 -22.84 1.97 11.73
N THR A 524 -21.90 1.66 10.84
CA THR A 524 -21.63 2.38 9.60
C THR A 524 -21.48 1.38 8.47
N GLY A 525 -22.13 1.66 7.36
CA GLY A 525 -22.03 0.93 6.11
C GLY A 525 -21.64 1.90 4.99
N ILE A 526 -20.57 1.63 4.24
CA ILE A 526 -20.25 2.37 3.01
C ILE A 526 -20.11 1.35 1.90
N ASN A 527 -20.91 1.45 0.84
CA ASN A 527 -20.87 0.48 -0.26
C ASN A 527 -20.54 1.17 -1.58
N PHE A 528 -19.50 0.68 -2.25
CA PHE A 528 -19.05 1.19 -3.54
C PHE A 528 -19.60 0.29 -4.62
N LEU A 529 -20.63 0.76 -5.33
CA LEU A 529 -21.39 -0.05 -6.26
C LEU A 529 -21.03 0.23 -7.71
N SER A 530 -21.01 -0.82 -8.53
CA SER A 530 -20.80 -0.77 -9.98
C SER A 530 -21.74 -1.72 -10.72
N ARG A 531 -22.11 -1.38 -11.96
CA ARG A 531 -22.89 -2.28 -12.84
C ARG A 531 -22.04 -3.38 -13.46
N GLU A 532 -20.72 -3.27 -13.39
CA GLU A 532 -19.77 -4.32 -13.74
C GLU A 532 -19.03 -4.84 -12.50
N PRO A 533 -18.81 -6.16 -12.39
CA PRO A 533 -18.15 -6.75 -11.22
C PRO A 533 -16.65 -6.48 -11.20
N VAL A 534 -16.02 -6.30 -12.36
CA VAL A 534 -14.57 -6.05 -12.45
C VAL A 534 -14.37 -4.70 -13.10
N VAL A 535 -13.83 -3.74 -12.36
CA VAL A 535 -13.50 -2.41 -12.87
C VAL A 535 -11.99 -2.17 -12.88
N SER A 536 -11.57 -1.15 -13.61
CA SER A 536 -10.17 -0.73 -13.56
C SER A 536 -9.81 -0.15 -12.19
N HIS A 537 -8.54 -0.27 -11.79
CA HIS A 537 -8.05 0.34 -10.56
C HIS A 537 -8.26 1.87 -10.53
N GLY A 538 -8.18 2.54 -11.70
CA GLY A 538 -8.46 3.97 -11.81
C GLY A 538 -9.91 4.33 -11.47
N MET A 539 -10.87 3.48 -11.89
CA MET A 539 -12.28 3.66 -11.56
C MET A 539 -12.53 3.47 -10.06
N LEU A 540 -11.93 2.45 -9.45
CA LEU A 540 -12.07 2.23 -8.00
C LEU A 540 -11.42 3.39 -7.20
N GLN A 541 -10.25 3.87 -7.63
CA GLN A 541 -9.60 5.02 -7.02
C GLN A 541 -10.44 6.31 -7.15
N GLU A 542 -11.10 6.51 -8.30
CA GLU A 542 -12.04 7.61 -8.48
C GLU A 542 -13.16 7.58 -7.43
N MET A 543 -13.69 6.39 -7.13
CA MET A 543 -14.72 6.24 -6.09
C MET A 543 -14.19 6.60 -4.70
N PHE A 544 -12.95 6.24 -4.37
CA PHE A 544 -12.34 6.62 -3.08
C PHE A 544 -12.17 8.14 -2.97
N ILE A 545 -11.71 8.80 -4.04
CA ILE A 545 -11.57 10.26 -4.09
C ILE A 545 -12.93 10.94 -3.92
N ARG A 546 -13.98 10.41 -4.55
CA ARG A 546 -15.35 10.91 -4.41
C ARG A 546 -15.86 10.76 -2.99
N ALA A 547 -15.72 9.58 -2.37
CA ALA A 547 -16.11 9.37 -0.98
C ALA A 547 -15.40 10.32 0.01
N GLN A 548 -14.12 10.59 -0.23
CA GLN A 548 -13.36 11.59 0.54
C GLN A 548 -13.91 13.01 0.34
N ALA A 549 -14.24 13.40 -0.89
CA ALA A 549 -14.84 14.71 -1.17
C ALA A 549 -16.22 14.90 -0.50
N LEU A 550 -16.92 13.80 -0.20
CA LEU A 550 -18.16 13.78 0.58
C LEU A 550 -17.93 13.79 2.11
N GLY A 551 -16.67 13.74 2.55
CA GLY A 551 -16.32 13.68 3.97
C GLY A 551 -16.70 12.36 4.62
N LEU A 552 -16.55 11.22 3.91
CA LEU A 552 -16.85 9.87 4.42
C LEU A 552 -15.66 9.14 5.06
N GLU A 553 -14.46 9.72 4.99
CA GLU A 553 -13.29 9.28 5.75
C GLU A 553 -13.59 8.98 7.23
N PRO A 554 -14.39 9.83 7.92
CA PRO A 554 -14.84 9.61 9.28
C PRO A 554 -15.54 8.29 9.52
N TYR A 555 -16.25 7.80 8.53
CA TYR A 555 -17.14 6.66 8.69
C TYR A 555 -16.55 5.40 8.05
N GLY A 556 -15.24 5.43 7.72
CA GLY A 556 -14.50 4.27 7.23
C GLY A 556 -14.21 4.26 5.73
N SER A 557 -14.42 5.35 4.97
CA SER A 557 -14.16 5.33 3.51
C SER A 557 -12.69 5.13 3.14
N ASN A 558 -11.77 5.28 4.10
CA ASN A 558 -10.33 5.02 3.95
C ASN A 558 -9.94 3.61 4.45
N ASP A 559 -10.89 2.85 5.00
CA ASP A 559 -10.74 1.49 5.53
C ASP A 559 -11.75 0.54 4.86
N MET A 560 -11.70 0.53 3.53
CA MET A 560 -12.62 -0.21 2.68
C MET A 560 -12.09 -1.61 2.39
N HIS A 561 -12.91 -2.63 2.62
CA HIS A 561 -12.69 -3.98 2.14
C HIS A 561 -12.94 -4.04 0.64
N ILE A 562 -11.90 -4.30 -0.17
CA ILE A 562 -12.05 -4.43 -1.63
C ILE A 562 -12.45 -5.85 -1.97
N ILE A 563 -13.50 -5.98 -2.78
CA ILE A 563 -13.97 -7.27 -3.26
C ILE A 563 -13.33 -7.55 -4.62
N ASP A 564 -12.68 -8.71 -4.71
CA ASP A 564 -12.09 -9.22 -5.93
C ASP A 564 -13.09 -10.19 -6.56
N HIS A 565 -13.68 -9.70 -7.63
CA HIS A 565 -14.72 -10.39 -8.35
C HIS A 565 -14.18 -11.39 -9.40
N GLN A 566 -12.87 -11.56 -9.49
CA GLN A 566 -12.27 -12.44 -10.49
C GLN A 566 -12.67 -13.89 -10.25
N GLY A 567 -13.33 -14.50 -11.24
CA GLY A 567 -13.82 -15.87 -11.14
C GLY A 567 -15.14 -16.03 -10.37
N CYS A 568 -15.78 -14.93 -9.95
CA CYS A 568 -17.10 -14.99 -9.36
C CYS A 568 -18.13 -15.55 -10.35
N GLN A 569 -18.96 -16.47 -9.84
CA GLN A 569 -20.11 -16.99 -10.57
C GLN A 569 -21.37 -16.43 -9.94
N TYR A 570 -22.07 -15.60 -10.70
CA TYR A 570 -23.33 -15.01 -10.28
C TYR A 570 -24.50 -15.81 -10.81
N PRO A 571 -25.61 -15.91 -10.05
CA PRO A 571 -26.84 -16.50 -10.57
C PRO A 571 -27.25 -15.82 -11.89
N SER A 572 -27.50 -16.64 -12.90
CA SER A 572 -27.93 -16.18 -14.23
C SER A 572 -29.34 -15.60 -14.23
N SER A 573 -30.16 -15.94 -13.23
CA SER A 573 -31.51 -15.44 -13.05
C SER A 573 -31.57 -14.38 -11.95
N THR A 574 -32.35 -13.33 -12.23
CA THR A 574 -32.77 -12.31 -11.25
C THR A 574 -34.11 -12.66 -10.60
N ASP A 575 -34.74 -13.77 -11.00
CA ASP A 575 -36.04 -14.22 -10.49
C ASP A 575 -35.88 -14.81 -9.07
N ARG A 576 -36.76 -14.34 -8.18
CA ARG A 576 -36.94 -14.81 -6.81
C ARG A 576 -37.11 -16.33 -6.70
N THR A 577 -37.70 -16.99 -7.71
CA THR A 577 -37.92 -18.45 -7.70
C THR A 577 -36.63 -19.27 -7.76
N TRP A 578 -35.52 -18.70 -8.25
CA TRP A 578 -34.24 -19.40 -8.37
C TRP A 578 -33.46 -19.52 -7.06
N MET A 579 -33.97 -18.95 -5.97
CA MET A 579 -33.12 -18.57 -4.83
C MET A 579 -33.52 -19.20 -3.51
N GLY A 580 -34.39 -20.21 -3.54
CA GLY A 580 -34.84 -20.94 -2.36
C GLY A 580 -35.79 -20.12 -1.48
N GLU A 581 -36.28 -20.74 -0.41
CA GLU A 581 -37.08 -20.05 0.60
C GLU A 581 -36.24 -18.95 1.27
N ARG A 582 -36.88 -17.86 1.73
CA ARG A 582 -36.23 -16.87 2.59
C ARG A 582 -35.58 -17.64 3.74
N PRO A 583 -34.24 -17.59 3.93
CA PRO A 583 -33.66 -18.17 5.12
C PRO A 583 -34.33 -17.48 6.31
N GLU A 584 -34.95 -18.27 7.19
CA GLU A 584 -35.35 -17.76 8.50
C GLU A 584 -34.07 -17.25 9.16
N TRP A 585 -34.09 -15.96 9.48
CA TRP A 585 -33.01 -15.26 10.15
C TRP A 585 -32.56 -16.06 11.40
N PRO A 586 -31.25 -16.12 11.72
CA PRO A 586 -30.16 -15.29 11.22
C PRO A 586 -29.31 -15.98 10.14
N CYS A 587 -28.81 -15.19 9.18
CA CYS A 587 -27.56 -15.53 8.49
C CYS A 587 -26.54 -15.89 9.59
N PRO A 588 -25.84 -17.04 9.56
CA PRO A 588 -25.23 -17.60 10.75
C PRO A 588 -24.04 -16.77 11.18
N ILE A 589 -24.30 -15.76 12.01
CA ILE A 589 -23.42 -15.38 13.10
C ILE A 589 -24.11 -15.98 14.32
N LEU A 590 -23.86 -17.26 14.57
CA LEU A 590 -24.26 -17.84 15.84
C LEU A 590 -23.48 -17.10 16.93
N ASP A 591 -24.14 -16.67 18.01
CA ASP A 591 -23.51 -15.99 19.15
C ASP A 591 -22.25 -16.69 19.70
N ARG A 592 -22.13 -18.02 19.46
CA ARG A 592 -20.95 -18.81 19.81
C ARG A 592 -19.72 -18.56 18.94
N GLU A 593 -19.85 -18.04 17.74
CA GLU A 593 -18.74 -17.81 16.79
C GLU A 593 -18.16 -16.39 16.90
N LEU A 594 -18.93 -15.42 17.41
CA LEU A 594 -18.42 -14.09 17.79
C LEU A 594 -17.38 -14.17 18.91
N GLY A 595 -17.54 -15.09 19.87
CA GLY A 595 -16.59 -15.29 20.96
C GLY A 595 -15.26 -15.95 20.56
N ALA A 596 -15.12 -16.42 19.32
CA ALA A 596 -13.88 -16.98 18.79
C ALA A 596 -13.08 -15.98 17.93
N LEU A 597 -13.64 -14.79 17.68
CA LEU A 597 -13.06 -13.72 16.85
C LEU A 597 -12.76 -12.42 17.64
N VAL A 598 -13.03 -12.38 18.95
CA VAL A 598 -12.61 -11.32 19.89
C VAL A 598 -11.41 -11.76 20.71
#